data_AF-A0A2A6HVQ4-F1
#
_entry.id   AF-A0A2A6HVQ4-F1
#
_cell.length_a   1.000
_cell.length_b   1.000
_cell.length_c   1.000
_cell.angle_alpha   90.00
_cell.angle_beta   90.00
_cell.angle_gamma   90.00
#
_symmetry.space_group_name_H-M   'P 1'
#
loop_
_entity.id
_entity.type
_entity.pdbx_description
1 polymer ?
#
loop_
_entity_poly.entity_id
_entity_poly.type
_entity_poly.pdbx_seq_one_letter_code
_entity_poly.pdbx_strand_id
1 'polypeptide(L)'
;MCAGLLCLPGGPALSKEKKVEFTVGDMLDHADEPRWFSAIVGAGKGIEGANLVMEGTKRPTLYCPPRRLAVTGDQYVRILRGYVEKNPDLAKQEMGSYGWIMAEALADTFPCRD
;
A
#
# COMPACT_ATOMS: atom_id res chain seq x y z
N MET A 1 -2.22 -49.88 -4.59
CA MET A 1 -2.09 -51.11 -5.41
C MET A 1 -1.94 -50.66 -6.85
N CYS A 2 -0.73 -50.82 -7.43
CA CYS A 2 -0.48 -50.56 -8.84
C CYS A 2 -0.78 -51.83 -9.64
N ALA A 3 -1.66 -51.75 -10.61
CA ALA A 3 -1.87 -52.78 -11.62
C ALA A 3 -1.93 -52.06 -12.97
N GLY A 4 -0.98 -52.34 -13.85
CA GLY A 4 -0.91 -51.75 -15.18
C GLY A 4 0.16 -50.65 -15.29
N LEU A 5 1.13 -50.93 -16.16
CA LEU A 5 2.21 -50.07 -16.63
C LEU A 5 1.69 -48.65 -16.96
N LEU A 6 2.15 -47.64 -16.20
CA LEU A 6 2.36 -46.22 -16.53
C LEU A 6 2.02 -45.32 -15.33
N CYS A 7 2.89 -45.33 -14.31
CA CYS A 7 3.00 -44.16 -13.42
C CYS A 7 3.63 -43.02 -14.23
N LEU A 8 2.82 -42.07 -14.69
CA LEU A 8 3.33 -40.80 -15.19
C LEU A 8 4.08 -40.09 -14.04
N PRO A 9 5.32 -39.62 -14.26
CA PRO A 9 6.03 -38.87 -13.25
C PRO A 9 5.27 -37.57 -13.01
N GLY A 10 5.03 -37.24 -11.75
CA GLY A 10 4.53 -35.92 -11.35
C GLY A 10 5.43 -34.86 -11.97
N GLY A 11 4.89 -34.13 -12.96
CA GLY A 11 5.59 -32.99 -13.54
C GLY A 11 5.83 -31.94 -12.45
N PRO A 12 6.96 -31.22 -12.49
CA PRO A 12 7.18 -30.13 -11.56
C PRO A 12 6.06 -29.11 -11.77
N ALA A 13 5.33 -28.79 -10.71
CA ALA A 13 4.54 -27.58 -10.69
C ALA A 13 5.52 -26.41 -10.91
N LEU A 14 5.55 -25.87 -12.13
CA LEU A 14 6.19 -24.61 -12.43
C LEU A 14 5.44 -23.53 -11.65
N SER A 15 5.84 -23.31 -10.40
CA SER A 15 5.55 -22.06 -9.70
C SER A 15 6.23 -20.97 -10.52
N LYS A 16 5.48 -20.32 -11.41
CA LYS A 16 5.95 -19.11 -12.09
C LYS A 16 6.34 -18.13 -11.00
N GLU A 17 7.64 -17.92 -10.81
CA GLU A 17 8.15 -16.80 -10.04
C GLU A 17 7.56 -15.53 -10.67
N LYS A 18 6.62 -14.91 -9.98
CA LYS A 18 5.97 -13.68 -10.44
C LYS A 18 7.04 -12.59 -10.31
N LYS A 19 7.74 -12.29 -11.41
CA LYS A 19 8.60 -11.11 -11.48
C LYS A 19 7.73 -9.90 -11.15
N VAL A 20 7.99 -9.26 -10.03
CA VAL A 20 7.38 -7.98 -9.71
C VAL A 20 8.01 -6.96 -10.64
N GLU A 21 7.33 -6.64 -11.74
CA GLU A 21 7.88 -5.76 -12.79
C GLU A 21 7.82 -4.27 -12.40
N PHE A 22 7.04 -3.90 -11.40
CA PHE A 22 6.97 -2.53 -10.87
C PHE A 22 6.57 -2.54 -9.40
N THR A 23 7.39 -1.91 -8.57
CA THR A 23 7.27 -1.92 -7.11
C THR A 23 6.72 -0.61 -6.55
N VAL A 24 6.46 -0.58 -5.23
CA VAL A 24 6.13 0.67 -4.52
C VAL A 24 7.30 1.65 -4.53
N GLY A 25 8.54 1.15 -4.46
CA GLY A 25 9.75 1.97 -4.60
C GLY A 25 9.81 2.66 -5.96
N ASP A 26 9.60 1.90 -7.04
CA ASP A 26 9.58 2.45 -8.40
C ASP A 26 8.49 3.52 -8.56
N MET A 27 7.30 3.29 -7.98
CA MET A 27 6.22 4.28 -7.96
C MET A 27 6.62 5.57 -7.24
N LEU A 28 7.32 5.46 -6.10
CA LEU A 28 7.81 6.61 -5.37
C LEU A 28 8.89 7.35 -6.16
N ASP A 29 9.81 6.66 -6.80
CA ASP A 29 10.89 7.29 -7.58
C ASP A 29 10.38 8.09 -8.78
N HIS A 30 9.18 7.77 -9.29
CA HIS A 30 8.51 8.50 -10.36
C HIS A 30 7.32 9.35 -9.86
N ALA A 31 7.27 9.69 -8.56
CA ALA A 31 6.15 10.41 -7.96
C ALA A 31 5.97 11.86 -8.49
N ASP A 32 6.92 12.39 -9.24
CA ASP A 32 6.82 13.66 -9.98
C ASP A 32 6.02 13.52 -11.29
N GLU A 33 5.88 12.31 -11.83
CA GLU A 33 5.00 12.06 -12.97
C GLU A 33 3.52 12.20 -12.57
N PRO A 34 2.69 12.90 -13.37
CA PRO A 34 1.30 13.16 -13.02
C PRO A 34 0.46 11.92 -12.68
N ARG A 35 0.73 10.78 -13.35
CA ARG A 35 0.00 9.53 -13.11
C ARG A 35 0.27 8.94 -11.73
N TRP A 36 1.53 8.94 -11.29
CA TRP A 36 1.94 8.36 -10.02
C TRP A 36 1.61 9.31 -8.88
N PHE A 37 1.84 10.61 -9.09
CA PHE A 37 1.37 11.65 -8.17
C PHE A 37 -0.12 11.51 -7.90
N SER A 38 -0.95 11.48 -8.96
CA SER A 38 -2.40 11.38 -8.82
C SER A 38 -2.85 10.07 -8.16
N ALA A 39 -2.15 8.95 -8.40
CA ALA A 39 -2.42 7.69 -7.74
C ALA A 39 -2.15 7.77 -6.22
N ILE A 40 -0.99 8.30 -5.82
CA ILE A 40 -0.63 8.48 -4.40
C ILE A 40 -1.64 9.39 -3.70
N VAL A 41 -1.96 10.54 -4.33
CA VAL A 41 -2.93 11.50 -3.79
C VAL A 41 -4.32 10.89 -3.71
N GLY A 42 -4.73 10.13 -4.74
CA GLY A 42 -6.00 9.43 -4.77
C GLY A 42 -6.16 8.43 -3.62
N ALA A 43 -5.12 7.63 -3.36
CA ALA A 43 -5.11 6.72 -2.22
C ALA A 43 -5.23 7.49 -0.88
N GLY A 44 -4.41 8.52 -0.67
CA GLY A 44 -4.46 9.36 0.52
C GLY A 44 -5.83 10.00 0.76
N LYS A 45 -6.42 10.60 -0.28
CA LYS A 45 -7.76 11.21 -0.21
C LYS A 45 -8.87 10.18 -0.01
N GLY A 46 -8.76 9.00 -0.60
CA GLY A 46 -9.70 7.90 -0.37
C GLY A 46 -9.70 7.45 1.09
N ILE A 47 -8.52 7.31 1.69
CA ILE A 47 -8.36 6.95 3.11
C ILE A 47 -8.87 8.08 4.02
N GLU A 48 -8.59 9.34 3.69
CA GLU A 48 -9.15 10.52 4.39
C GLU A 48 -10.68 10.51 4.36
N GLY A 49 -11.29 10.26 3.20
CA GLY A 49 -12.74 10.13 3.05
C GLY A 49 -13.32 8.96 3.87
N ALA A 50 -12.66 7.80 3.84
CA ALA A 50 -13.04 6.67 4.68
C ALA A 50 -12.99 7.03 6.18
N ASN A 51 -11.95 7.74 6.61
CA ASN A 51 -11.77 8.19 7.99
C ASN A 51 -12.92 9.12 8.44
N LEU A 52 -13.32 10.07 7.58
CA LEU A 52 -14.45 10.97 7.84
C LEU A 52 -15.79 10.22 7.94
N VAL A 53 -16.02 9.21 7.09
CA VAL A 53 -17.22 8.37 7.19
C VAL A 53 -17.25 7.61 8.51
N MET A 54 -16.10 7.09 8.96
CA MET A 54 -16.00 6.40 10.25
C MET A 54 -16.28 7.34 11.42
N GLU A 55 -15.70 8.54 11.41
CA GLU A 55 -15.98 9.57 12.41
C GLU A 55 -17.47 9.94 12.45
N GLY A 56 -18.07 10.23 11.28
CA GLY A 56 -19.49 10.57 11.17
C GLY A 56 -20.44 9.45 11.61
N THR A 57 -20.00 8.20 11.51
CA THR A 57 -20.75 7.01 11.97
C THR A 57 -20.37 6.54 13.37
N LYS A 58 -19.58 7.33 14.12
CA LYS A 58 -19.11 7.01 15.48
C LYS A 58 -18.37 5.67 15.58
N ARG A 59 -17.67 5.30 14.52
CA ARG A 59 -16.77 4.13 14.48
C ARG A 59 -15.34 4.58 14.79
N PRO A 60 -14.50 3.68 15.34
CA PRO A 60 -13.07 3.94 15.46
C PRO A 60 -12.48 4.35 14.10
N THR A 61 -11.67 5.40 14.08
CA THR A 61 -11.01 5.92 12.87
C THR A 61 -9.75 5.12 12.52
N LEU A 62 -9.30 5.22 11.27
CA LEU A 62 -8.06 4.60 10.79
C LEU A 62 -6.81 5.34 11.30
N TYR A 63 -6.89 6.65 11.45
CA TYR A 63 -5.82 7.51 11.98
C TYR A 63 -6.43 8.80 12.56
N CYS A 64 -5.65 9.57 13.33
CA CYS A 64 -6.11 10.74 14.07
C CYS A 64 -5.30 12.00 13.68
N PRO A 65 -5.65 12.67 12.57
CA PRO A 65 -4.93 13.86 12.12
C PRO A 65 -5.14 15.04 13.10
N PRO A 66 -4.15 15.94 13.23
CA PRO A 66 -4.31 17.19 13.96
C PRO A 66 -5.51 18.01 13.47
N ARG A 67 -6.19 18.68 14.40
CA ARG A 67 -7.34 19.54 14.05
C ARG A 67 -6.91 20.60 13.04
N ARG A 68 -7.71 20.75 11.98
CA ARG A 68 -7.51 21.73 10.88
C ARG A 68 -6.28 21.48 10.00
N LEU A 69 -5.65 20.30 10.10
CA LEU A 69 -4.63 19.91 9.13
C LEU A 69 -5.31 19.45 7.84
N ALA A 70 -5.05 20.16 6.74
CA ALA A 70 -5.37 19.68 5.40
C ALA A 70 -4.11 19.08 4.79
N VAL A 71 -4.13 17.77 4.49
CA VAL A 71 -2.99 17.10 3.85
C VAL A 71 -3.00 17.39 2.35
N THR A 72 -1.92 17.98 1.85
CA THR A 72 -1.71 18.29 0.43
C THR A 72 -1.17 17.09 -0.34
N GLY A 73 -1.19 17.15 -1.68
CA GLY A 73 -0.68 16.05 -2.50
C GLY A 73 0.80 15.74 -2.24
N ASP A 74 1.64 16.77 -2.17
CA ASP A 74 3.05 16.62 -1.81
C ASP A 74 3.25 16.04 -0.42
N GLN A 75 2.36 16.35 0.52
CA GLN A 75 2.43 15.78 1.87
C GLN A 75 2.10 14.28 1.85
N TYR A 76 1.12 13.83 1.05
CA TYR A 76 0.87 12.39 0.89
C TYR A 76 2.09 11.65 0.33
N VAL A 77 2.76 12.21 -0.69
CA VAL A 77 4.00 11.62 -1.24
C VAL A 77 5.09 11.54 -0.15
N ARG A 78 5.29 12.60 0.62
CA ARG A 78 6.29 12.63 1.70
C ARG A 78 5.97 11.66 2.84
N ILE A 79 4.70 11.53 3.21
CA ILE A 79 4.24 10.59 4.24
C ILE A 79 4.53 9.15 3.79
N LEU A 80 4.11 8.79 2.57
CA LEU A 80 4.35 7.45 2.05
C LEU A 80 5.84 7.15 1.90
N ARG A 81 6.61 8.10 1.36
CA ARG A 81 8.07 7.95 1.22
C ARG A 81 8.74 7.77 2.57
N GLY A 82 8.46 8.64 3.54
CA GLY A 82 9.04 8.56 4.87
C GLY A 82 8.70 7.24 5.59
N TYR A 83 7.49 6.71 5.38
CA TYR A 83 7.11 5.41 5.94
C TYR A 83 7.85 4.23 5.28
N VAL A 84 8.02 4.27 3.95
CA VAL A 84 8.78 3.26 3.20
C VAL A 84 10.28 3.32 3.50
N GLU A 85 10.84 4.51 3.73
CA GLU A 85 12.24 4.68 4.14
C GLU A 85 12.51 4.07 5.53
N LYS A 86 11.56 4.16 6.46
CA LYS A 86 11.63 3.47 7.76
C LYS A 86 11.47 1.95 7.65
N ASN A 87 10.83 1.47 6.59
CA ASN A 87 10.47 0.07 6.37
C ASN A 87 10.89 -0.39 4.96
N PRO A 88 12.19 -0.56 4.68
CA PRO A 88 12.72 -0.69 3.31
C PRO A 88 12.21 -1.92 2.55
N ASP A 89 11.71 -2.94 3.23
CA ASP A 89 11.09 -4.10 2.57
C ASP A 89 9.73 -3.76 1.92
N LEU A 90 9.08 -2.68 2.35
CA LEU A 90 7.86 -2.18 1.72
C LEU A 90 8.13 -1.60 0.33
N ALA A 91 9.32 -1.05 0.09
CA ALA A 91 9.71 -0.54 -1.23
C ALA A 91 9.70 -1.64 -2.30
N LYS A 92 9.99 -2.89 -1.90
CA LYS A 92 10.09 -4.06 -2.79
C LYS A 92 8.74 -4.72 -3.07
N GLN A 93 7.67 -4.28 -2.39
CA GLN A 93 6.34 -4.84 -2.56
C GLN A 93 5.78 -4.52 -3.95
N GLU A 94 4.89 -5.38 -4.44
CA GLU A 94 4.16 -5.12 -5.68
C GLU A 94 3.44 -3.78 -5.61
N MET A 95 3.46 -3.02 -6.72
CA MET A 95 2.82 -1.69 -6.79
C MET A 95 1.39 -1.69 -6.24
N GLY A 96 0.60 -2.76 -6.44
CA GLY A 96 -0.77 -2.86 -5.93
C GLY A 96 -0.91 -2.74 -4.40
N SER A 97 0.18 -2.90 -3.65
CA SER A 97 0.21 -2.77 -2.19
C SER A 97 0.21 -1.32 -1.69
N TYR A 98 0.50 -0.34 -2.55
CA TYR A 98 0.69 1.06 -2.14
C TYR A 98 -0.49 1.65 -1.35
N GLY A 99 -1.73 1.21 -1.64
CA GLY A 99 -2.94 1.72 -0.98
C GLY A 99 -3.01 1.39 0.51
N TRP A 100 -2.76 0.14 0.90
CA TRP A 100 -2.75 -0.23 2.32
C TRP A 100 -1.50 0.30 3.03
N ILE A 101 -0.37 0.36 2.33
CA ILE A 101 0.85 0.96 2.86
C ILE A 101 0.64 2.45 3.16
N MET A 102 -0.10 3.17 2.31
CA MET A 102 -0.49 4.56 2.59
C MET A 102 -1.37 4.66 3.85
N ALA A 103 -2.29 3.73 4.08
CA ALA A 103 -3.13 3.73 5.28
C ALA A 103 -2.29 3.57 6.56
N GLU A 104 -1.35 2.61 6.55
CA GLU A 104 -0.37 2.42 7.63
C GLU A 104 0.53 3.65 7.81
N ALA A 105 0.99 4.26 6.71
CA ALA A 105 1.81 5.47 6.75
C ALA A 105 1.07 6.66 7.41
N LEU A 106 -0.24 6.81 7.14
CA LEU A 106 -1.08 7.81 7.79
C LEU A 106 -1.29 7.51 9.26
N ALA A 107 -1.45 6.25 9.65
CA ALA A 107 -1.57 5.83 11.05
C ALA A 107 -0.25 6.03 11.83
N ASP A 108 0.91 5.74 11.23
CA ASP A 108 2.24 6.01 11.81
C ASP A 108 2.48 7.50 12.00
N THR A 109 2.06 8.31 11.01
CA THR A 109 2.24 9.77 11.06
C THR A 109 1.28 10.43 12.06
N PHE A 110 0.06 9.91 12.16
CA PHE A 110 -1.02 10.49 12.95
C PHE A 110 -1.68 9.43 13.85
N PRO A 111 -0.94 8.90 14.85
CA PRO A 111 -1.45 7.85 15.70
C PRO A 111 -2.63 8.37 16.53
N CYS A 112 -3.68 7.57 16.62
CA CYS A 112 -4.72 7.78 17.62
C CYS A 112 -4.15 7.48 19.00
N ARG A 113 -4.29 8.44 19.91
CA ARG A 113 -3.94 8.26 21.33
C ARG A 113 -5.21 7.89 22.07
N ASP A 114 -5.10 6.93 22.97
CA ASP A 114 -6.16 6.55 23.92
C ASP A 114 -6.53 7.71 24.86
#